data_AF-A0A961EU82-F1
#
_entry.id   AF-A0A961EU82-F1
#
_cell.length_a   1.000
_cell.length_b   1.000
_cell.length_c   1.000
_cell.angle_alpha   90.00
_cell.angle_beta   90.00
_cell.angle_gamma   90.00
#
_symmetry.space_group_name_H-M   'P 1'
#
loop_
_entity.id
_entity.type
_entity.pdbx_description
1 polymer ?
#
loop_
_entity_poly.entity_id
_entity_poly.type
_entity_poly.pdbx_seq_one_letter_code
_entity_poly.pdbx_strand_id
1 'polypeptide(L)' 'MAQVNKAHLTPPKRRLIELMQDINFGRITNIPVRDGEPELTPDTVIEREIKLGGQSGPGPERDQDDFILKQEVVALLEHL' A
#
# COMPACT_ATOMS: atom_id res chain seq x y z
N MET A 1 1.52 -6.09 20.38
CA MET A 1 1.52 -6.53 18.97
C MET A 1 2.82 -6.09 18.35
N ALA A 2 3.51 -6.95 17.59
CA ALA A 2 4.82 -6.63 17.05
C ALA A 2 4.71 -5.50 16.01
N GLN A 3 5.66 -4.57 16.01
CA GLN A 3 5.74 -3.51 15.01
C GLN A 3 6.15 -4.15 13.67
N VAL A 4 5.26 -4.16 12.68
CA VAL A 4 5.58 -4.64 11.33
C VAL A 4 6.14 -3.46 10.52
N ASN A 5 7.32 -3.66 9.90
CA ASN A 5 7.93 -2.70 8.99
C ASN A 5 7.79 -3.17 7.53
N LYS A 6 7.88 -2.23 6.59
CA LYS A 6 7.77 -2.48 5.15
C LYS A 6 8.86 -3.43 4.61
N ALA A 7 10.05 -3.40 5.21
CA ALA A 7 11.18 -4.28 4.85
C ALA A 7 10.87 -5.78 5.09
N HIS A 8 10.10 -6.15 6.11
CA HIS A 8 9.75 -7.55 6.40
C HIS A 8 8.58 -8.10 5.58
N LEU A 9 7.98 -7.29 4.70
CA LEU A 9 6.93 -7.75 3.79
C LEU A 9 7.50 -8.57 2.64
N THR A 10 6.70 -9.52 2.15
CA THR A 10 6.91 -10.16 0.86
C THR A 10 6.90 -9.10 -0.26
N PRO A 11 7.57 -9.35 -1.40
CA PRO A 11 7.59 -8.38 -2.50
C PRO A 11 6.20 -7.93 -2.99
N PRO A 12 5.17 -8.81 -3.12
CA PRO A 12 3.83 -8.39 -3.55
C PRO A 12 3.13 -7.48 -2.53
N LYS A 13 3.16 -7.83 -1.24
CA LYS A 13 2.61 -6.98 -0.17
C LYS A 13 3.32 -5.63 -0.09
N ARG A 14 4.65 -5.61 -0.24
CA ARG A 14 5.42 -4.37 -0.28
C ARG A 14 4.98 -3.46 -1.42
N ARG A 15 4.83 -4.00 -2.64
CA ARG A 15 4.35 -3.23 -3.80
C ARG A 15 2.96 -2.65 -3.60
N LEU A 16 2.06 -3.36 -2.91
CA LEU A 16 0.75 -2.83 -2.55
C LEU A 16 0.88 -1.62 -1.60
N ILE A 17 1.70 -1.72 -0.55
CA ILE A 17 1.93 -0.61 0.38
C ILE A 17 2.53 0.59 -0.33
N GLU A 18 3.53 0.34 -1.17
CA GLU A 18 4.17 1.37 -1.98
C GLU A 18 3.18 2.08 -2.92
N LEU A 19 2.27 1.33 -3.54
CA LEU A 19 1.21 1.91 -4.37
C LEU A 19 0.25 2.77 -3.53
N MET A 20 -0.11 2.35 -2.32
CA MET A 20 -0.91 3.16 -1.40
C MET A 20 -0.19 4.48 -1.04
N GLN A 21 1.12 4.43 -0.81
CA GLN A 21 1.97 5.61 -0.54
C GLN A 21 2.06 6.54 -1.76
N ASP A 22 2.16 5.99 -2.96
CA ASP A 22 2.25 6.75 -4.21
C ASP A 22 0.95 7.51 -4.49
N ILE A 23 -0.20 6.87 -4.31
CA ILE A 23 -1.51 7.51 -4.59
C ILE A 23 -1.90 8.51 -3.50
N ASN A 24 -1.45 8.30 -2.25
CA ASN A 24 -1.82 9.00 -1.01
C ASN A 24 -3.31 8.90 -0.66
N PHE A 25 -4.19 9.39 -1.54
CA PHE A 25 -5.64 9.37 -1.38
C PHE A 25 -6.27 8.74 -2.61
N GLY A 26 -7.20 7.82 -2.39
CA GLY A 26 -7.87 7.12 -3.48
C GLY A 26 -8.28 5.70 -3.11
N ARG A 27 -8.52 4.91 -4.14
CA ARG A 27 -8.91 3.50 -4.06
C ARG A 27 -8.10 2.70 -5.06
N ILE A 28 -7.78 1.47 -4.68
CA ILE A 28 -7.19 0.47 -5.56
C ILE A 28 -8.17 -0.70 -5.58
N THR A 29 -8.65 -1.07 -6.75
CA THR A 29 -9.65 -2.12 -6.94
C THR A 29 -9.15 -3.14 -7.96
N ASN A 30 -9.84 -4.28 -8.07
CA ASN A 30 -9.45 -5.40 -8.92
C ASN A 30 -8.02 -5.88 -8.63
N ILE A 31 -7.76 -6.20 -7.36
CA ILE A 31 -6.51 -6.83 -6.92
C ILE A 31 -6.83 -8.29 -6.63
N PRO A 32 -6.52 -9.23 -7.54
CA PRO A 32 -6.57 -10.64 -7.23
C PRO A 32 -5.65 -10.97 -6.06
N VAL A 33 -6.08 -11.89 -5.21
CA VAL A 33 -5.25 -12.47 -4.17
C VAL A 33 -4.99 -13.92 -4.53
N ARG A 34 -3.70 -14.29 -4.61
CA ARG A 34 -3.25 -15.66 -4.93
C ARG A 34 -2.25 -16.08 -3.86
N ASP A 35 -2.50 -17.23 -3.24
CA ASP A 35 -1.64 -17.76 -2.17
C ASP A 35 -1.37 -16.77 -1.01
N GLY A 36 -2.39 -15.96 -0.65
CA GLY A 36 -2.28 -14.94 0.40
C GLY A 36 -1.46 -13.71 0.01
N GLU A 37 -1.19 -13.53 -1.29
CA GLU A 37 -0.39 -12.44 -1.84
C GLU A 37 -1.22 -11.60 -2.83
N PRO A 38 -1.17 -10.26 -2.74
CA PRO A 38 -1.88 -9.39 -3.67
C PRO A 38 -1.12 -9.29 -5.00
N GLU A 39 -1.82 -9.44 -6.12
CA GLU A 39 -1.23 -9.36 -7.45
C GLU A 39 -1.66 -8.06 -8.16
N LEU A 40 -0.69 -7.20 -8.48
CA LEU A 40 -0.93 -6.04 -9.34
C LEU A 40 -0.90 -6.52 -10.79
N THR A 41 -2.04 -6.44 -11.47
CA THR A 41 -2.25 -6.93 -12.84
C THR A 41 -2.62 -5.78 -13.77
N PRO A 42 -2.64 -5.97 -15.10
CA PRO A 42 -3.17 -4.96 -16.02
C PRO A 42 -4.62 -4.54 -15.75
N ASP A 43 -5.42 -5.40 -15.10
CA ASP A 43 -6.81 -5.14 -14.74
C ASP A 43 -6.97 -4.39 -13.40
N THR A 44 -5.88 -4.15 -12.66
CA THR A 44 -5.90 -3.38 -11.42
C THR A 44 -6.25 -1.92 -11.72
N VAL A 45 -7.28 -1.41 -11.04
CA VAL A 45 -7.78 -0.06 -11.26
C VAL A 45 -7.37 0.84 -10.10
N ILE A 46 -6.81 2.01 -10.42
CA ILE A 46 -6.38 3.01 -9.45
C ILE A 46 -7.23 4.27 -9.64
N GLU A 47 -8.05 4.58 -8.65
CA GLU A 47 -8.85 5.80 -8.59
C GLU A 47 -8.20 6.78 -7.61
N ARG A 48 -7.45 7.77 -8.12
CA ARG A 48 -6.77 8.75 -7.27
C ARG A 48 -7.70 9.90 -6.91
N GLU A 49 -7.80 10.22 -5.63
CA GLU A 49 -8.44 11.44 -5.14
C GLU A 49 -7.39 12.54 -4.98
N ILE A 50 -7.57 13.66 -5.69
CA ILE A 50 -6.63 14.79 -5.63
C ILE A 50 -7.22 15.87 -4.73
N LYS A 51 -6.55 16.13 -3.60
CA LYS A 51 -6.91 17.23 -2.70
C LYS A 51 -6.38 18.56 -3.25
N LEU A 52 -7.25 19.30 -3.93
CA LEU A 52 -6.92 20.63 -4.43
C LEU A 52 -6.64 21.59 -3.26
N GLY A 53 -5.46 22.23 -3.26
CA GLY A 53 -5.03 23.18 -2.22
C GLY A 53 -4.26 22.59 -1.03
N GLY A 54 -3.98 21.28 -1.03
CA GLY A 54 -3.11 20.62 -0.04
C GLY A 54 -1.77 20.15 -0.61
N GLN A 55 -0.79 19.84 0.25
CA GLN A 55 0.44 19.15 -0.18
C GLN A 55 0.06 17.78 -0.79
N SER A 56 0.40 17.58 -2.06
CA SER A 56 -0.04 16.43 -2.88
C SER A 56 1.11 15.56 -3.44
N GLY A 57 2.31 15.70 -2.86
CA GLY A 57 3.46 14.88 -3.24
C GLY A 57 3.44 13.49 -2.61
N PRO A 58 4.20 12.52 -3.15
CA PRO A 58 4.48 11.27 -2.45
C PRO A 58 5.02 11.58 -1.04
N GLY A 59 4.44 10.96 0.00
CA GLY A 59 4.92 11.13 1.35
C GLY A 59 6.39 10.65 1.49
N PRO A 60 7.18 11.20 2.43
CA PRO A 60 8.57 10.78 2.68
C PRO A 60 8.70 9.33 3.16
N GLU A 61 7.57 8.64 3.36
CA GLU A 61 7.44 7.24 3.71
C GLU A 61 7.73 6.28 2.54
N ARG A 62 7.64 6.77 1.29
CA ARG A 62 7.91 5.96 0.09
C ARG A 62 9.34 5.44 0.06
N ASP A 63 10.30 6.32 0.34
CA ASP A 63 11.73 6.03 0.32
C ASP A 63 12.26 5.41 1.63
N GLN A 64 11.40 5.24 2.65
CA GLN A 64 11.77 4.59 3.90
C GLN A 64 11.39 3.11 3.88
N ASP A 65 12.40 2.24 3.73
CA ASP A 65 12.22 0.78 3.79
C ASP A 65 11.79 0.28 5.17
N ASP A 66 12.25 0.94 6.24
CA ASP A 66 11.87 0.64 7.62
C ASP A 66 10.58 1.34 8.06
N PHE A 67 9.77 1.82 7.11
CA PHE A 67 8.51 2.47 7.42
C PHE A 67 7.61 1.54 8.25
N ILE A 68 7.22 2.04 9.41
CA ILE A 68 6.34 1.35 10.35
C ILE A 68 4.90 1.39 9.81
N LEU A 69 4.29 0.23 9.64
CA LEU A 69 2.93 0.13 9.14
C LEU A 69 1.92 0.52 10.22
N LYS A 70 0.86 1.24 9.80
CA LYS A 70 -0.32 1.48 10.63
C LYS A 70 -1.02 0.16 10.95
N GLN A 71 -1.66 0.06 12.12
CA GLN A 71 -2.34 -1.17 12.54
C GLN A 71 -3.41 -1.62 11.54
N GLU A 72 -4.14 -0.69 10.93
CA GLU A 72 -5.14 -1.00 9.90
C GLU A 72 -4.51 -1.63 8.65
N VAL A 73 -3.30 -1.19 8.29
CA VAL A 73 -2.56 -1.75 7.15
C VAL A 73 -2.05 -3.15 7.49
N VAL A 74 -1.56 -3.37 8.70
CA VAL A 74 -1.18 -4.71 9.17
C VAL A 74 -2.38 -5.66 9.13
N ALA A 75 -3.51 -5.22 9.69
CA ALA A 75 -4.74 -6.01 9.70
C ALA A 75 -5.22 -6.34 8.28
N LEU A 76 -5.13 -5.41 7.33
CA LEU A 76 -5.42 -5.68 5.92
C LEU A 76 -4.54 -6.82 5.39
N LEU A 77 -3.23 -6.76 5.61
CA LEU A 77 -2.28 -7.75 5.10
C LEU A 77 -2.46 -9.15 5.74
N GLU A 78 -2.96 -9.21 6.98
CA GLU A 78 -3.28 -10.46 7.68
C GLU A 78 -4.55 -11.14 7.14
N HIS A 79 -5.40 -10.42 6.40
CA HIS A 79 -6.64 -10.94 5.81
C HIS A 79 -6.55 -11.20 4.29
N LEU A 80 -5.34 -11.15 3.72
CA LEU A 80 -5.06 -11.55 2.33
C LEU A 80 -4.92 -13.07 2.23
#